data_AF-A0A848UX64-F1
#
_entry.id   AF-A0A848UX64-F1
#
_cell.length_a   1.000
_cell.length_b   1.000
_cell.length_c   1.000
_cell.angle_alpha   90.00
_cell.angle_beta   90.00
_cell.angle_gamma   90.00
#
_symmetry.space_group_name_H-M   'P 1'
#
loop_
_entity.id
_entity.type
_entity.pdbx_description
1 polymer ?
#
loop_
_entity_poly.entity_id
_entity_poly.type
_entity_poly.pdbx_seq_one_letter_code
_entity_poly.pdbx_strand_id
1 'polypeptide(L)'
;MKSLLTLTLVALSSLLIAQPVLDVSNSVPQVYDIFEQAGTLPVDPTEGGADQTWDFSLSPQNGTQTTTVISPLWTDYSDEYPASNRCFESEGLYTYYEATSEGYTYHGGVESGIVVVYSDPQVYWPLPFTFGDSHSDDFYGEYNAGG
;
A
#
# COMPACT_ATOMS: atom_id res chain seq x y z
N MET A 1 16.61 -41.02 25.70
CA MET A 1 17.40 -39.93 25.07
C MET A 1 16.84 -39.53 23.71
N LYS A 2 16.64 -40.43 22.75
CA LYS A 2 16.04 -40.10 21.43
C LYS A 2 14.63 -39.47 21.54
N SER A 3 13.73 -40.02 22.35
CA SER A 3 12.36 -39.49 22.51
C SER A 3 12.28 -38.12 23.18
N LEU A 4 13.21 -37.83 24.08
CA LEU A 4 13.29 -36.53 24.76
C LEU A 4 13.75 -35.44 23.79
N LEU A 5 14.75 -35.76 22.95
CA LEU A 5 15.24 -34.85 21.91
C LEU A 5 14.16 -34.52 20.87
N THR A 6 13.36 -35.50 20.44
CA THR A 6 12.26 -35.27 19.49
C THR A 6 11.18 -34.37 20.07
N LEU A 7 10.82 -34.56 21.34
CA LEU A 7 9.79 -33.74 22.01
C LEU A 7 10.26 -32.28 22.18
N THR A 8 11.55 -32.08 22.49
CA THR A 8 12.15 -30.74 22.58
C THR A 8 12.21 -30.03 21.23
N LEU A 9 12.52 -30.74 20.13
CA LEU A 9 12.52 -30.14 18.79
C LEU A 9 11.10 -29.72 18.34
N VAL A 10 10.08 -30.51 18.63
CA VAL A 10 8.69 -30.17 18.31
C VAL A 10 8.24 -28.94 19.11
N ALA A 11 8.57 -28.84 20.40
CA ALA A 11 8.26 -27.67 21.22
C ALA A 11 9.01 -26.39 20.78
N LEU A 12 10.24 -26.51 20.27
CA LEU A 12 10.97 -25.36 19.72
C LEU A 12 10.39 -24.90 18.38
N SER A 13 9.87 -25.82 17.55
CA SER A 13 9.26 -25.45 16.27
C SER A 13 7.98 -24.61 16.42
N SER A 14 7.25 -24.76 17.54
CA SER A 14 6.08 -23.92 17.85
C SER A 14 6.43 -22.51 18.35
N LEU A 15 7.71 -22.23 18.64
CA LEU A 15 8.17 -20.89 19.03
C LEU A 15 8.63 -20.05 17.82
N LEU A 16 8.71 -20.65 16.64
CA LEU A 16 9.00 -19.94 15.40
C LEU A 16 7.70 -19.28 14.91
N ILE A 17 7.56 -17.97 15.10
CA ILE A 17 6.59 -17.19 14.33
C ILE A 17 7.16 -17.10 12.92
N ALA A 18 6.51 -17.79 11.98
CA ALA A 18 6.80 -17.57 10.56
C ALA A 18 6.54 -16.09 10.26
N GLN A 19 7.55 -15.44 9.68
CA GLN A 19 7.46 -14.04 9.29
C GLN A 19 6.23 -13.82 8.39
N PRO A 20 5.37 -12.83 8.68
CA PRO A 20 4.21 -12.58 7.84
C PRO A 20 4.67 -12.22 6.43
N VAL A 21 4.07 -12.88 5.43
CA VAL A 21 4.22 -12.53 4.03
C VAL A 21 3.15 -11.51 3.71
N LEU A 22 3.56 -10.32 3.27
CA LEU A 22 2.63 -9.30 2.80
C LEU A 22 2.30 -9.61 1.35
N ASP A 23 1.02 -9.76 1.05
CA ASP A 23 0.51 -10.06 -0.29
C ASP A 23 -0.77 -9.23 -0.59
N VAL A 24 -1.27 -9.32 -1.82
CA VAL A 24 -2.46 -8.56 -2.23
C VAL A 24 -3.70 -8.89 -1.41
N SER A 25 -3.85 -10.14 -0.94
CA SER A 25 -5.04 -10.58 -0.21
C SER A 25 -5.11 -10.05 1.21
N ASN A 26 -3.97 -9.67 1.79
CA ASN A 26 -3.89 -9.26 3.20
C ASN A 26 -3.36 -7.85 3.44
N SER A 27 -2.75 -7.20 2.44
CA SER A 27 -2.04 -5.92 2.61
C SER A 27 -2.52 -4.79 1.69
N VAL A 28 -3.37 -5.07 0.70
CA VAL A 28 -3.83 -4.07 -0.27
C VAL A 28 -5.32 -3.78 -0.08
N PRO A 29 -5.74 -2.50 -0.02
CA PRO A 29 -7.15 -2.14 0.06
C PRO A 29 -8.00 -2.71 -1.08
N GLN A 30 -9.18 -3.20 -0.73
CA GLN A 30 -10.14 -3.82 -1.63
C GLN A 30 -11.18 -2.85 -2.15
N VAL A 31 -11.71 -3.07 -3.36
CA VAL A 31 -12.89 -2.31 -3.83
C VAL A 31 -14.00 -2.48 -2.79
N TYR A 32 -14.67 -1.38 -2.47
CA TYR A 32 -15.63 -1.17 -1.38
C TYR A 32 -15.03 -0.92 0.01
N ASP A 33 -13.71 -0.96 0.18
CA ASP A 33 -13.10 -0.49 1.42
C ASP A 33 -13.32 1.02 1.58
N ILE A 34 -13.58 1.43 2.82
CA ILE A 34 -13.72 2.82 3.24
C ILE A 34 -12.86 2.99 4.48
N PHE A 35 -11.95 3.96 4.44
CA PHE A 35 -11.07 4.26 5.56
C PHE A 35 -10.82 5.76 5.72
N GLU A 36 -10.53 6.17 6.95
CA GLU A 36 -10.14 7.54 7.26
C GLU A 36 -8.62 7.64 7.21
N GLN A 37 -8.13 8.55 6.37
CA GLN A 37 -6.72 8.94 6.36
C GLN A 37 -6.56 10.18 7.23
N ALA A 38 -5.76 10.06 8.28
CA ALA A 38 -5.41 11.17 9.16
C ALA A 38 -3.94 11.57 8.92
N GLY A 39 -3.73 12.83 8.52
CA GLY A 39 -2.40 13.40 8.42
C GLY A 39 -1.90 13.85 9.79
N THR A 40 -0.58 13.85 10.00
CA THR A 40 0.06 14.53 11.13
C THR A 40 1.31 15.26 10.67
N LEU A 41 1.79 16.21 11.47
CA LEU A 41 3.08 16.82 11.21
C LEU A 41 4.19 15.77 11.32
N PRO A 42 5.27 15.85 10.53
CA PRO A 42 6.40 14.95 10.65
C PRO A 42 6.88 14.88 12.10
N VAL A 43 6.94 13.67 12.64
CA VAL A 43 7.52 13.39 13.96
C VAL A 43 8.84 12.68 13.70
N ASP A 44 9.90 13.08 14.41
CA ASP A 44 11.16 12.36 14.33
C ASP A 44 10.92 10.91 14.77
N PRO A 45 11.29 9.91 13.94
CA PRO A 45 11.14 8.53 14.34
C PRO A 45 11.97 8.28 15.61
N THR A 46 11.38 7.58 16.57
CA THR A 46 12.13 7.00 17.68
C THR A 46 13.07 5.91 17.16
N GLU A 47 13.81 5.23 18.04
CA GLU A 47 14.55 4.02 17.64
C GLU A 47 13.59 3.04 16.93
N GLY A 48 13.86 2.76 15.65
CA GLY A 48 13.13 1.77 14.87
C GLY A 48 13.67 0.36 15.12
N GLY A 49 12.97 -0.66 14.64
CA GLY A 49 13.42 -2.04 14.71
C GLY A 49 12.29 -3.04 14.88
N ALA A 50 12.66 -4.31 15.02
CA ALA A 50 11.72 -5.35 15.44
C ALA A 50 11.19 -5.08 16.86
N ASP A 51 10.01 -5.60 17.16
CA ASP A 51 9.38 -5.56 18.48
C ASP A 51 9.11 -4.14 19.03
N GLN A 52 8.96 -3.15 18.15
CA GLN A 52 8.58 -1.79 18.54
C GLN A 52 7.06 -1.64 18.64
N THR A 53 6.61 -0.95 19.71
CA THR A 53 5.24 -0.47 19.82
C THR A 53 5.21 0.99 19.39
N TRP A 54 4.56 1.25 18.26
CA TRP A 54 4.39 2.60 17.73
C TRP A 54 3.14 3.24 18.34
N ASP A 55 3.34 4.24 19.20
CA ASP A 55 2.25 5.00 19.82
C ASP A 55 2.16 6.40 19.20
N PHE A 56 1.10 6.62 18.41
CA PHE A 56 0.80 7.90 17.76
C PHE A 56 -0.28 8.71 18.50
N SER A 57 -0.64 8.35 19.73
CA SER A 57 -1.73 9.01 20.47
C SER A 57 -1.49 10.49 20.78
N LEU A 58 -0.22 10.93 20.76
CA LEU A 58 0.18 12.32 20.97
C LEU A 58 0.44 13.10 19.68
N SER A 59 0.35 12.45 18.52
CA SER A 59 0.60 13.08 17.23
C SER A 59 -0.53 14.07 16.91
N PRO A 60 -0.22 15.36 16.65
CA PRO A 60 -1.24 16.34 16.34
C PRO A 60 -1.87 16.01 14.99
N GLN A 61 -3.19 15.77 14.97
CA GLN A 61 -3.92 15.52 13.74
C GLN A 61 -3.97 16.79 12.89
N ASN A 62 -3.59 16.67 11.63
CA ASN A 62 -3.62 17.73 10.63
C ASN A 62 -4.55 17.32 9.48
N GLY A 63 -5.85 17.37 9.77
CA GLY A 63 -6.90 17.00 8.83
C GLY A 63 -7.20 15.50 8.82
N THR A 64 -8.42 15.20 8.41
CA THR A 64 -8.89 13.85 8.09
C THR A 64 -9.57 13.89 6.74
N GLN A 65 -9.40 12.81 5.98
CA GLN A 65 -10.10 12.61 4.73
C GLN A 65 -10.65 11.19 4.70
N THR A 66 -11.90 11.03 4.28
CA THR A 66 -12.46 9.70 4.02
C THR A 66 -12.11 9.30 2.60
N THR A 67 -11.44 8.16 2.46
CA THR A 67 -11.12 7.58 1.16
C THR A 67 -11.94 6.33 0.93
N THR A 68 -12.51 6.23 -0.26
CA THR A 68 -13.23 5.04 -0.71
C THR A 68 -12.47 4.39 -1.86
N VAL A 69 -12.36 3.07 -1.84
CA VAL A 69 -11.83 2.32 -2.96
C VAL A 69 -13.00 1.89 -3.85
N ILE A 70 -13.00 2.36 -5.09
CA ILE A 70 -14.02 2.05 -6.09
C ILE A 70 -13.42 1.29 -7.27
N SER A 71 -14.28 0.68 -8.09
CA SER A 71 -13.85 0.14 -9.38
C SER A 71 -13.50 1.30 -10.32
N PRO A 72 -12.35 1.27 -11.03
CA PRO A 72 -12.02 2.25 -12.05
C PRO A 72 -13.11 2.39 -13.12
N LEU A 73 -13.84 1.30 -13.42
CA LEU A 73 -14.93 1.29 -14.39
C LEU A 73 -16.13 2.17 -13.99
N TRP A 74 -16.20 2.64 -12.75
CA TRP A 74 -17.24 3.57 -12.30
C TRP A 74 -16.81 5.04 -12.42
N THR A 75 -15.59 5.31 -12.87
CA THR A 75 -15.08 6.66 -13.08
C THR A 75 -15.15 7.04 -14.55
N ASP A 76 -15.26 8.35 -14.81
CA ASP A 76 -15.23 8.91 -16.17
C ASP A 76 -13.85 8.79 -16.85
N TYR A 77 -12.81 8.38 -16.10
CA TYR A 77 -11.43 8.29 -16.57
C TYR A 77 -10.96 6.85 -16.79
N SER A 78 -11.87 5.87 -16.73
CA SER A 78 -11.55 4.44 -16.90
C SER A 78 -10.76 4.14 -18.17
N ASP A 79 -11.04 4.85 -19.27
CA ASP A 79 -10.34 4.70 -20.55
C ASP A 79 -8.87 5.13 -20.51
N GLU A 80 -8.50 6.06 -19.60
CA GLU A 80 -7.12 6.54 -19.42
C GLU A 80 -6.27 5.57 -18.58
N TYR A 81 -6.92 4.72 -17.76
CA TYR A 81 -6.27 3.79 -16.84
C TYR A 81 -6.70 2.33 -17.06
N PRO A 82 -6.53 1.75 -18.26
CA PRO A 82 -7.08 0.44 -18.61
C PRO A 82 -6.47 -0.75 -17.85
N ALA A 83 -5.25 -0.59 -17.31
CA ALA A 83 -4.59 -1.60 -16.49
C ALA A 83 -5.04 -1.59 -15.02
N SER A 84 -5.63 -0.47 -14.57
CA SER A 84 -6.00 -0.32 -13.16
C SER A 84 -7.22 -1.16 -12.80
N ASN A 85 -7.18 -1.78 -11.62
CA ASN A 85 -8.28 -2.55 -11.06
C ASN A 85 -8.85 -1.94 -9.77
N ARG A 86 -8.26 -0.83 -9.29
CA ARG A 86 -8.69 -0.06 -8.12
C ARG A 86 -8.55 1.43 -8.40
N CYS A 87 -9.49 2.22 -7.91
CA CYS A 87 -9.39 3.66 -7.86
C CYS A 87 -9.67 4.13 -6.44
N PHE A 88 -8.78 4.92 -5.85
CA PHE A 88 -9.03 5.57 -4.57
C PHE A 88 -9.63 6.94 -4.87
N GLU A 89 -10.82 7.17 -4.34
CA GLU A 89 -11.55 8.43 -4.47
C GLU A 89 -11.57 9.13 -3.12
N SER A 90 -11.23 10.41 -3.13
CA SER A 90 -11.14 11.24 -1.94
C SER A 90 -11.33 12.71 -2.30
N GLU A 91 -12.51 13.26 -2.01
CA GLU A 91 -12.85 14.69 -2.27
C GLU A 91 -12.55 15.15 -3.72
N GLY A 92 -12.78 14.29 -4.71
CA GLY A 92 -12.54 14.59 -6.12
C GLY A 92 -11.09 14.37 -6.60
N LEU A 93 -10.19 13.89 -5.74
CA LEU A 93 -8.94 13.25 -6.15
C LEU A 93 -9.21 11.78 -6.48
N TYR A 94 -8.76 11.35 -7.66
CA TYR A 94 -8.83 9.96 -8.12
C TYR A 94 -7.42 9.44 -8.33
N THR A 95 -7.03 8.35 -7.68
CA THR A 95 -5.73 7.69 -7.91
C THR A 95 -5.92 6.24 -8.32
N TYR A 96 -5.25 5.83 -9.38
CA TYR A 96 -5.52 4.57 -10.08
C TYR A 96 -4.38 3.57 -9.84
N TYR A 97 -4.77 2.38 -9.42
CA TYR A 97 -3.84 1.31 -9.05
C TYR A 97 -4.21 -0.02 -9.71
N GLU A 98 -3.17 -0.80 -9.98
CA GLU A 98 -3.27 -2.22 -10.31
C GLU A 98 -2.69 -3.03 -9.15
N ALA A 99 -3.48 -3.98 -8.63
CA ALA A 99 -3.00 -4.97 -7.68
C ALA A 99 -3.07 -6.37 -8.31
N THR A 100 -1.92 -7.02 -8.48
CA THR A 100 -1.79 -8.41 -8.92
C THR A 100 -0.93 -9.20 -7.95
N SER A 101 -0.86 -10.51 -8.11
CA SER A 101 0.05 -11.35 -7.31
C SER A 101 1.54 -10.99 -7.46
N GLU A 102 1.89 -10.10 -8.41
CA GLU A 102 3.26 -9.69 -8.70
C GLU A 102 3.58 -8.27 -8.22
N GLY A 103 2.57 -7.48 -7.83
CA GLY A 103 2.81 -6.10 -7.42
C GLY A 103 1.56 -5.29 -7.11
N TYR A 104 1.80 -4.15 -6.46
CA TYR A 104 0.86 -3.05 -6.30
C TYR A 104 1.44 -1.82 -6.99
N THR A 105 0.84 -1.44 -8.12
CA THR A 105 1.39 -0.47 -9.07
C THR A 105 0.47 0.74 -9.14
N TYR A 106 1.06 1.93 -9.11
CA TYR A 106 0.39 3.22 -9.24
C TYR A 106 0.52 3.75 -10.68
N HIS A 107 -0.60 4.00 -11.34
CA HIS A 107 -0.65 4.44 -12.74
C HIS A 107 -0.81 5.95 -12.91
N GLY A 108 -1.00 6.69 -11.82
CA GLY A 108 -1.28 8.13 -11.84
C GLY A 108 -2.66 8.47 -11.29
N GLY A 109 -3.09 9.69 -11.53
CA GLY A 109 -4.30 10.21 -10.93
C GLY A 109 -4.87 11.44 -11.62
N VAL A 110 -6.07 11.80 -11.17
CA VAL A 110 -6.81 12.95 -11.64
C VAL A 110 -7.17 13.83 -10.45
N GLU A 111 -6.82 15.10 -10.55
CA GLU A 111 -7.18 16.12 -9.58
C GLU A 111 -7.57 17.40 -10.28
N SER A 112 -8.71 17.99 -9.91
CA SER A 112 -9.19 19.26 -10.50
C SER A 112 -9.24 19.26 -12.04
N GLY A 113 -9.49 18.11 -12.66
CA GLY A 113 -9.54 17.92 -14.11
C GLY A 113 -8.18 17.78 -14.80
N ILE A 114 -7.07 17.85 -14.06
CA ILE A 114 -5.74 17.53 -14.58
C ILE A 114 -5.57 16.02 -14.51
N VAL A 115 -5.42 15.40 -15.67
CA VAL A 115 -5.16 13.96 -15.80
C VAL A 115 -3.66 13.73 -15.90
N VAL A 116 -3.12 12.93 -14.99
CA VAL A 116 -1.72 12.51 -14.97
C VAL A 116 -1.67 11.01 -15.18
N VAL A 117 -1.10 10.57 -16.30
CA VAL A 117 -0.92 9.15 -16.61
C VAL A 117 0.57 8.86 -16.65
N TYR A 118 1.00 7.86 -15.87
CA TYR A 118 2.38 7.44 -15.87
C TYR A 118 2.59 6.51 -17.06
N SER A 119 3.48 6.89 -17.98
CA SER A 119 3.86 6.02 -19.08
C SER A 119 4.73 4.86 -18.61
N ASP A 120 5.42 5.06 -17.49
CA ASP A 120 6.12 4.03 -16.73
C ASP A 120 5.57 4.04 -15.29
N PRO A 121 4.53 3.22 -15.01
CA PRO A 121 3.85 3.19 -13.72
C PRO A 121 4.78 2.81 -12.57
N GLN A 122 4.55 3.40 -11.40
CA GLN A 122 5.38 3.18 -10.23
C GLN A 122 4.97 1.90 -9.51
N VAL A 123 5.89 0.96 -9.32
CA VAL A 123 5.67 -0.20 -8.44
C VAL A 123 5.81 0.27 -6.99
N TYR A 124 4.68 0.54 -6.34
CA TYR A 124 4.63 0.97 -4.95
C TYR A 124 5.10 -0.15 -4.02
N TRP A 125 4.55 -1.36 -4.19
CA TRP A 125 4.94 -2.54 -3.43
C TRP A 125 5.18 -3.76 -4.33
N PRO A 126 6.37 -4.37 -4.29
CA PRO A 126 6.69 -5.60 -5.03
C PRO A 126 6.13 -6.82 -4.28
N LEU A 127 4.83 -7.07 -4.41
CA LEU A 127 4.17 -8.15 -3.70
C LEU A 127 4.40 -9.52 -4.38
N PRO A 128 4.46 -10.63 -3.61
CA PRO A 128 4.57 -10.65 -2.15
C PRO A 128 5.99 -10.30 -1.68
N PHE A 129 6.10 -9.72 -0.48
CA PHE A 129 7.40 -9.47 0.15
C PHE A 129 7.37 -9.72 1.66
N THR A 130 8.57 -9.80 2.22
CA THR A 130 8.84 -10.07 3.63
C THR A 130 9.77 -9.00 4.20
N PHE A 131 9.70 -8.74 5.51
CA PHE A 131 10.71 -7.91 6.20
C PHE A 131 12.16 -8.23 5.80
N GLY A 132 12.89 -7.19 5.41
CA GLY A 132 14.27 -7.27 4.91
C GLY A 132 14.38 -7.25 3.39
N ASP A 133 13.30 -7.51 2.66
CA ASP A 133 13.27 -7.33 1.21
C ASP A 133 13.41 -5.85 0.85
N SER A 134 14.04 -5.58 -0.29
CA SER A 134 14.25 -4.24 -0.81
C SER A 134 13.96 -4.20 -2.30
N HIS A 135 13.49 -3.05 -2.77
CA HIS A 135 13.15 -2.81 -4.16
C HIS A 135 13.48 -1.37 -4.54
N SER A 136 13.89 -1.21 -5.78
CA SER A 136 14.18 0.09 -6.39
C SER A 136 13.45 0.10 -7.73
N ASP A 137 12.81 1.22 -8.01
CA ASP A 137 12.00 1.44 -9.19
C ASP A 137 12.34 2.81 -9.78
N ASP A 138 12.51 2.86 -11.10
CA ASP A 138 12.63 4.09 -11.86
C ASP A 138 11.29 4.25 -12.59
N PHE A 139 10.49 5.25 -12.22
CA PHE A 139 9.17 5.48 -12.80
C PHE A 139 9.11 6.84 -13.51
N TYR A 140 8.16 7.00 -14.43
CA TYR A 140 8.04 8.21 -15.24
C TYR A 140 6.59 8.52 -15.62
N GLY A 141 6.22 9.79 -15.48
CA GLY A 141 4.95 10.33 -15.92
C GLY A 141 5.11 11.74 -16.46
N GLU A 142 4.31 12.06 -17.48
CA GLU A 142 4.19 13.40 -18.02
C GLU A 142 2.76 13.89 -17.81
N TYR A 143 2.61 15.20 -17.56
CA TYR A 143 1.31 15.84 -17.54
C TYR A 143 1.40 17.20 -18.20
N ASN A 144 0.34 17.57 -18.92
CA ASN A 144 0.21 18.89 -19.53
C ASN A 144 -0.71 19.73 -18.66
N ALA A 145 -0.13 20.59 -17.81
CA ALA A 145 -0.87 21.67 -17.19
C ALA A 145 -1.00 22.81 -18.20
N GLY A 146 -2.00 22.73 -19.08
CA GLY A 146 -2.28 23.76 -20.06
C GLY A 146 -2.54 25.11 -19.39
N GLY A 147 -1.63 26.06 -19.58
CA GLY A 147 -1.78 27.50 -19.35
C GLY A 147 -1.28 28.27 -20.57
#